data_AF-A0A2E5X3T0-F1
#
_entry.id   AF-A0A2E5X3T0-F1
#
_cell.length_a   1.000
_cell.length_b   1.000
_cell.length_c   1.000
_cell.angle_alpha   90.00
_cell.angle_beta   90.00
_cell.angle_gamma   90.00
#
_symmetry.space_group_name_H-M   'P 1'
#
loop_
_entity.id
_entity.type
_entity.pdbx_description
1 polymer ?
#
loop_
_entity_poly.entity_id
_entity_poly.type
_entity_poly.pdbx_seq_one_letter_code
_entity_poly.pdbx_strand_id
1 'polypeptide(L)' 'MLRYLQVALGIGLVIFVHELGHFLAARYCGVRVDVFSLGFGPRLWSRTRGGTCY' A
#
# COMPACT_ATOMS: atom_id res chain seq x y z
N MET A 1 12.57 10.72 -21.67
CA MET A 1 12.82 10.58 -20.22
C MET A 1 11.62 11.03 -19.39
N LEU A 2 11.17 12.30 -19.50
CA LEU A 2 10.08 12.85 -18.69
C LEU A 2 8.71 12.10 -18.82
N ARG A 3 8.37 11.63 -20.02
CA ARG A 3 7.11 10.87 -20.27
C ARG A 3 7.04 9.55 -19.51
N TYR A 4 8.17 8.84 -19.40
CA TYR A 4 8.21 7.57 -18.67
C TYR A 4 8.08 7.78 -17.17
N LEU A 5 8.64 8.87 -16.65
CA LEU A 5 8.50 9.26 -15.24
C LEU A 5 7.05 9.58 -14.89
N GLN A 6 6.32 10.28 -15.77
CA GLN A 6 4.89 10.57 -15.58
C GLN A 6 4.05 9.29 -15.50
N VAL A 7 4.31 8.32 -16.38
CA VAL A 7 3.61 7.03 -16.36
C VAL A 7 3.94 6.24 -15.10
N ALA A 8 5.21 6.18 -14.70
CA ALA A 8 5.62 5.48 -13.48
C ALA A 8 4.97 6.09 -12.22
N LEU A 9 4.92 7.42 -12.12
CA LEU A 9 4.24 8.12 -11.03
C LEU A 9 2.73 7.87 -11.04
N GLY A 10 2.09 7.94 -12.21
CA GLY A 10 0.66 7.70 -12.35
C GLY A 10 0.26 6.28 -11.94
N ILE A 11 0.98 5.28 -12.45
CA ILE A 11 0.73 3.86 -12.10
C ILE A 11 1.03 3.62 -10.62
N GLY A 12 2.13 4.15 -10.09
CA GLY A 12 2.47 4.03 -8.66
C GLY A 12 1.39 4.62 -7.75
N LEU A 13 0.84 5.78 -8.11
CA LEU A 13 -0.24 6.41 -7.33
C LEU A 13 -1.53 5.60 -7.37
N VAL A 14 -1.91 5.05 -8.54
CA VAL A 14 -3.12 4.21 -8.68
C VAL A 14 -3.01 2.94 -7.84
N ILE A 15 -1.86 2.25 -7.92
CA ILE A 15 -1.60 1.05 -7.11
C ILE A 15 -1.66 1.41 -5.62
N PHE A 16 -1.05 2.54 -5.23
CA PHE A 16 -1.07 3.01 -3.85
C PHE A 16 -2.49 3.21 -3.31
N VAL A 17 -3.32 3.93 -4.05
CA VAL A 17 -4.71 4.18 -3.63
C VAL A 17 -5.54 2.90 -3.63
N HIS A 18 -5.30 1.98 -4.57
CA HIS A 18 -5.99 0.69 -4.63
C HIS A 18 -5.71 -0.17 -3.40
N GLU A 19 -4.44 -0.38 -3.05
CA GLU A 19 -4.06 -1.17 -1.87
C GLU A 19 -4.50 -0.48 -0.57
N LEU A 20 -4.38 0.86 -0.50
CA LEU A 20 -4.88 1.64 0.64
C LEU A 20 -6.39 1.46 0.83
N GLY A 21 -7.16 1.40 -0.27
CA GLY A 21 -8.60 1.14 -0.23
C GLY A 21 -8.92 -0.22 0.40
N HIS A 22 -8.22 -1.28 0.00
CA HIS A 22 -8.39 -2.61 0.62
C HIS A 22 -8.02 -2.61 2.10
N PHE A 23 -6.93 -1.95 2.49
CA PHE A 23 -6.51 -1.84 3.88
C PHE A 23 -7.55 -1.12 4.74
N LEU A 24 -8.05 0.02 4.26
CA LEU A 24 -9.07 0.80 4.96
C LEU A 24 -10.38 0.01 5.05
N ALA A 25 -10.83 -0.61 3.95
CA ALA A 25 -12.04 -1.44 3.95
C ALA A 25 -11.95 -2.59 4.96
N ALA A 26 -10.82 -3.32 4.99
CA ALA A 26 -10.60 -4.39 5.96
C ALA A 26 -10.63 -3.87 7.41
N ARG A 27 -9.98 -2.71 7.68
CA ARG A 27 -10.05 -2.02 8.98
C ARG A 27 -11.47 -1.63 9.36
N TYR A 28 -12.27 -1.09 8.43
CA TYR A 28 -13.66 -0.72 8.66
C TYR A 28 -14.56 -1.94 8.92
N CYS A 29 -14.28 -3.07 8.27
CA CYS A 29 -14.99 -4.33 8.51
C CYS A 29 -14.52 -5.08 9.78
N GLY A 30 -13.59 -4.51 10.57
CA GLY A 30 -13.06 -5.14 11.77
C GLY A 30 -12.10 -6.32 11.49
N VAL A 31 -11.65 -6.47 10.24
CA VAL A 31 -10.68 -7.49 9.85
C VAL A 31 -9.28 -7.01 10.24
N ARG A 32 -8.56 -7.83 11.02
CA ARG A 32 -7.14 -7.57 11.31
C ARG A 32 -6.33 -7.73 10.03
N VAL A 33 -5.61 -6.67 9.67
CA VAL A 33 -4.64 -6.70 8.57
C VAL A 33 -3.25 -6.73 9.19
N ASP A 34 -2.55 -7.86 9.08
CA ASP A 34 -1.22 -8.03 9.65
C ASP A 34 -0.11 -7.35 8.82
N VAL A 35 -0.38 -7.10 7.54
CA VAL A 35 0.61 -6.54 6.60
C VAL A 35 -0.06 -5.58 5.63
N PHE A 36 0.41 -4.33 5.60
CA PHE A 36 0.19 -3.43 4.46
C PHE A 36 1.45 -3.45 3.58
N SER A 37 1.29 -3.68 2.28
CA SER A 37 2.37 -3.65 1.30
C SER A 37 1.99 -2.69 0.19
N LEU A 38 3.00 -2.05 -0.42
CA LEU A 38 2.84 -1.16 -1.56
C LEU A 38 3.74 -1.65 -2.69
N GLY A 39 3.13 -2.29 -3.69
CA GLY A 39 3.83 -2.87 -4.84
C GLY A 39 4.20 -4.36 -4.69
N PHE A 40 4.94 -4.86 -5.70
CA PHE A 40 5.31 -6.27 -5.83
C PHE A 40 6.77 -6.50 -5.36
N GLY A 41 6.96 -7.01 -4.15
CA GLY A 41 8.32 -7.28 -3.64
C GLY A 41 8.42 -7.50 -2.12
N PRO A 42 9.63 -7.78 -1.61
CA PRO A 42 9.89 -7.90 -0.17
C PRO A 42 9.61 -6.58 0.56
N ARG A 43 9.15 -6.66 1.82
CA ARG A 43 8.86 -5.50 2.68
C ARG A 43 10.05 -4.52 2.69
N LEU A 44 9.90 -3.37 2.01
CA LEU A 44 10.93 -2.31 1.98
C LEU A 44 10.99 -1.52 3.28
N TRP A 45 9.87 -1.45 4.00
CA TRP A 45 9.76 -0.78 5.28
C TRP A 45 8.61 -1.42 6.05
N SER A 46 8.78 -1.67 7.35
CA SER A 46 7.66 -2.05 8.20
C SER A 46 7.71 -1.33 9.54
N ARG A 47 6.59 -0.80 10.01
CA ARG A 47 6.44 -0.14 11.30
C ARG A 47 5.31 -0.81 12.07
N THR A 48 5.66 -1.56 13.11
CA THR A 48 4.65 -2.16 14.00
C THR A 48 4.07 -1.09 14.91
N ARG A 49 2.76 -0.82 14.81
CA ARG A 49 2.04 0.02 15.78
C ARG A 49 0.74 -0.65 16.19
N GLY A 50 0.57 -0.88 17.48
CA GLY A 50 -0.68 -1.41 18.06
C GLY A 50 -1.06 -2.83 17.61
N GLY A 51 -0.09 -3.65 17.19
CA GLY A 51 -0.32 -5.02 16.70
C GLY A 51 -0.55 -5.13 15.18
N THR A 52 -0.44 -4.03 14.43
CA THR A 52 -0.46 -4.03 12.95
C THR A 52 0.95 -3.65 12.43
N CYS A 53 1.56 -4.48 11.58
CA CYS A 53 2.76 -4.08 10.84
C CYS A 53 2.34 -3.28 9.60
N TYR A 54 2.48 -1.95 9.71
CA TYR A 54 2.37 -1.00 8.60
C TYR A 54 3.61 -1.03 7.73
#